data_AF-V5II85-F1
#
_entry.id   AF-V5II85-F1
#
_cell.length_a   1.000
_cell.length_b   1.000
_cell.length_c   1.000
_cell.angle_alpha   90.00
_cell.angle_beta   90.00
_cell.angle_gamma   90.00
#
_symmetry.space_group_name_H-M   'P 1'
#
loop_
_entity.id
_entity.type
_entity.pdbx_description
1 polymer ?
#
loop_
_entity_poly.entity_id
_entity_poly.type
_entity_poly.pdbx_seq_one_letter_code
_entity_poly.pdbx_strand_id
1 'polypeptide(L)'
;MLAWKVAICLLGTATGARIGEVYVYPRILEERSSDGLKLVSVDRKKILRLEKASVLAETLLVTSYNENGQMTHTPIQAEEIEKHHYRDREQYASLMVRGIGRWPRNVLGNGGCCHSD
;
A
#
# COMPACT_ATOMS: atom_id res chain seq x y z
N MET A 1 31.53 37.71 -2.54
CA MET A 1 31.40 36.25 -2.48
C MET A 1 29.98 35.73 -2.18
N LEU A 2 28.94 36.58 -2.24
CA LEU A 2 27.53 36.13 -2.11
C LEU A 2 26.75 36.11 -3.45
N ALA A 3 27.15 36.91 -4.44
CA ALA A 3 26.42 37.05 -5.70
C ALA A 3 26.29 35.74 -6.50
N TRP A 4 27.34 34.92 -6.53
CA TRP A 4 27.33 33.61 -7.19
C TRP A 4 26.39 32.60 -6.50
N LYS A 5 26.28 32.67 -5.16
CA LYS A 5 25.39 31.78 -4.41
C LYS A 5 23.91 32.13 -4.68
N VAL A 6 23.61 33.41 -4.89
CA VAL A 6 22.27 33.88 -5.29
C VAL A 6 21.95 33.45 -6.74
N ALA A 7 22.93 33.46 -7.64
CA ALA A 7 22.75 33.01 -9.02
C ALA A 7 22.41 31.51 -9.13
N ILE A 8 23.04 30.65 -8.32
CA ILE A 8 22.70 29.21 -8.25
C ILE A 8 21.27 29.00 -7.74
N CYS A 9 20.82 29.78 -6.75
CA CYS A 9 19.45 29.69 -6.25
C CYS A 9 18.41 30.11 -7.30
N LEU A 10 18.72 31.08 -8.17
CA LEU A 10 17.82 31.56 -9.22
C LEU A 10 17.76 30.64 -10.45
N LEU A 11 18.83 29.90 -10.76
CA LEU A 11 18.84 28.88 -11.83
C LEU A 11 18.10 27.60 -11.44
N GLY A 12 17.83 27.39 -10.14
CA GLY A 12 17.24 26.15 -9.61
C GLY A 12 15.71 26.12 -9.52
N THR A 13 14.99 27.17 -9.94
CA THR A 13 13.54 27.22 -9.76
C THR A 13 12.77 26.91 -11.04
N ALA A 14 11.85 25.94 -10.91
CA ALA A 14 10.71 25.66 -11.78
C ALA A 14 10.92 24.72 -12.98
N THR A 15 11.46 23.52 -12.73
CA THR A 15 10.85 22.33 -13.36
C THR A 15 9.99 21.63 -12.30
N GLY A 16 8.84 22.23 -12.00
CA GLY A 16 7.79 21.50 -11.29
C GLY A 16 7.32 20.37 -12.21
N ALA A 17 7.73 19.14 -11.92
CA ALA A 17 7.23 17.97 -12.62
C ALA A 17 5.70 17.95 -12.43
N ARG A 18 4.97 18.23 -13.51
CA ARG A 18 3.52 18.05 -13.53
C ARG A 18 3.29 16.55 -13.45
N ILE A 19 2.96 16.04 -12.26
CA ILE A 19 2.52 14.66 -12.10
C ILE A 19 1.12 14.61 -12.72
N GLY A 20 1.06 14.22 -13.99
CA GLY A 20 -0.22 13.94 -14.64
C GLY A 20 -0.81 12.68 -14.02
N GLU A 21 -2.08 12.72 -13.63
CA GLU A 21 -2.80 11.53 -13.19
C GLU A 21 -3.01 10.60 -14.40
N VAL A 22 -2.51 9.37 -14.29
CA VAL A 22 -2.69 8.35 -15.32
C VAL A 22 -3.54 7.24 -14.73
N TYR A 23 -4.73 7.06 -15.29
CA TYR A 23 -5.59 5.94 -14.95
C TYR A 23 -5.11 4.69 -15.65
N VAL A 24 -4.90 3.63 -14.88
CA VAL A 24 -4.52 2.31 -15.38
C VAL A 24 -5.49 1.25 -14.88
N TYR A 25 -5.57 0.12 -15.58
CA TYR A 25 -6.36 -1.04 -15.17
C TYR A 25 -5.41 -2.20 -14.88
N PRO A 26 -4.97 -2.34 -13.61
CA PRO A 26 -4.01 -3.36 -13.26
C PRO A 26 -4.58 -4.76 -13.49
N ARG A 27 -3.74 -5.68 -13.96
CA ARG A 27 -4.08 -7.09 -14.10
C ARG A 27 -3.28 -7.90 -13.10
N ILE A 28 -3.96 -8.79 -12.38
CA ILE A 28 -3.37 -9.65 -11.35
C ILE A 28 -3.37 -11.08 -11.88
N LEU A 29 -2.22 -11.73 -11.83
CA LEU A 29 -2.04 -13.15 -12.12
C LEU A 29 -1.50 -13.82 -10.85
N GLU A 30 -2.10 -14.93 -10.48
CA GLU A 30 -1.68 -15.73 -9.33
C GLU A 30 -1.05 -17.02 -9.83
N GLU A 31 0.13 -17.34 -9.28
CA GLU A 31 0.78 -18.60 -9.58
C GLU A 31 -0.04 -19.77 -9.01
N ARG A 32 -0.03 -20.91 -9.69
CA ARG A 32 -0.72 -22.13 -9.23
C ARG A 32 0.12 -22.99 -8.28
N SER A 33 1.33 -22.54 -7.94
CA SER A 33 2.20 -23.18 -6.96
C SER A 33 1.76 -22.82 -5.53
N SER A 34 2.26 -23.56 -4.54
CA SER A 34 2.01 -23.32 -3.11
C SER A 34 2.53 -21.98 -2.62
N ASP A 35 3.48 -21.37 -3.34
CA ASP A 35 4.28 -20.25 -2.86
C ASP A 35 3.50 -18.93 -2.91
N GLY A 36 2.33 -18.93 -3.56
CA GLY A 36 1.37 -17.81 -3.50
C GLY A 36 1.87 -16.52 -4.15
N LEU A 37 2.85 -16.63 -5.06
CA LEU A 37 3.38 -15.49 -5.80
C LEU A 37 2.29 -14.85 -6.67
N LYS A 38 2.22 -13.51 -6.63
CA LYS A 38 1.28 -12.73 -7.45
C LYS A 38 2.06 -11.81 -8.37
N LEU A 39 1.67 -11.77 -9.64
CA LEU A 39 2.18 -10.80 -10.60
C LEU A 39 1.12 -9.75 -10.86
N VAL A 40 1.48 -8.47 -10.71
CA VAL A 40 0.59 -7.36 -11.00
C VAL A 40 1.18 -6.52 -12.12
N SER A 41 0.56 -6.56 -13.30
CA SER A 41 0.86 -5.62 -14.37
C SER A 41 0.09 -4.34 -14.08
N VAL A 42 0.80 -3.28 -13.70
CA VAL A 42 0.23 -1.95 -13.47
C VAL A 42 -0.05 -1.30 -14.82
N ASP A 43 0.90 -1.39 -15.74
CA ASP A 43 0.76 -1.02 -17.14
C ASP A 43 1.60 -1.96 -18.05
N ARG A 44 1.78 -1.61 -19.33
CA ARG A 44 2.56 -2.41 -20.30
C ARG A 44 4.07 -2.48 -20.00
N LYS A 45 4.59 -1.64 -19.10
CA LYS A 45 6.03 -1.51 -18.80
C LYS A 45 6.36 -1.87 -17.36
N LYS A 46 5.40 -1.76 -16.43
CA LYS A 46 5.58 -2.02 -15.00
C LYS A 46 4.82 -3.26 -14.56
N ILE A 47 5.58 -4.28 -14.18
CA ILE A 47 5.10 -5.52 -13.59
C ILE A 47 5.70 -5.64 -12.19
N LEU A 48 4.86 -5.82 -11.18
CA LEU A 48 5.27 -6.09 -9.81
C LEU A 48 5.28 -7.59 -9.55
N ARG A 49 6.35 -8.08 -8.93
CA ARG A 49 6.50 -9.45 -8.46
C ARG A 49 6.26 -9.48 -6.96
N LEU A 50 5.05 -9.85 -6.59
CA LEU A 50 4.58 -9.78 -5.22
C LEU A 50 4.81 -11.12 -4.51
N GLU A 51 5.64 -11.09 -3.46
CA GLU A 51 5.79 -12.15 -2.48
C GLU A 51 5.00 -11.83 -1.20
N LYS A 52 4.66 -12.85 -0.43
CA LYS A 52 4.02 -12.67 0.88
C LYS A 52 4.92 -11.85 1.79
N ALA A 53 4.39 -10.78 2.37
CA ALA A 53 5.12 -10.04 3.39
C ALA A 53 5.04 -10.81 4.72
N SER A 54 6.20 -11.10 5.31
CA SER A 54 6.30 -11.58 6.69
C SER A 54 7.48 -10.89 7.38
N VAL A 55 7.18 -9.85 8.14
CA VAL A 55 8.16 -8.99 8.84
C VAL A 55 7.66 -8.48 10.18
N LEU A 56 6.37 -8.64 10.48
CA LEU A 56 5.76 -8.12 11.69
C LEU A 56 6.04 -9.07 12.86
N ALA A 57 6.09 -8.51 14.06
CA ALA A 57 6.07 -9.31 15.28
C ALA A 57 4.72 -10.03 15.40
N GLU A 58 4.71 -11.23 16.00
CA GLU A 58 3.51 -12.09 16.09
C GLU A 58 2.25 -11.37 16.58
N THR A 59 2.38 -10.50 17.58
CA THR A 59 1.29 -9.65 18.08
C THR A 59 1.72 -8.19 18.11
N LEU A 60 0.91 -7.34 17.51
CA LEU A 60 1.04 -5.89 17.53
C LEU A 60 0.09 -5.29 18.56
N LEU A 61 0.53 -4.28 19.30
CA LEU A 61 -0.33 -3.51 20.19
C LEU A 61 -0.71 -2.20 19.51
N VAL A 62 -1.97 -2.06 19.11
CA VAL A 62 -2.48 -0.82 18.51
C VAL A 62 -3.08 0.04 19.60
N THR A 63 -2.57 1.26 19.71
CA THR A 63 -3.12 2.30 20.58
C THR A 63 -4.01 3.20 19.74
N SER A 64 -5.28 3.32 20.10
CA SER A 64 -6.23 4.25 19.49
C SER A 64 -6.80 5.20 20.53
N TYR A 65 -7.21 6.38 20.07
CA TYR A 65 -7.93 7.36 20.88
C TYR A 65 -9.33 7.51 20.30
N ASN A 66 -10.36 7.45 21.14
CA ASN A 66 -11.71 7.80 20.71
C ASN A 66 -11.89 9.33 20.65
N GLU A 67 -13.05 9.78 20.16
CA GLU A 67 -13.39 11.21 20.05
C GLU A 67 -13.35 11.95 21.42
N ASN A 68 -13.49 11.20 22.52
CA ASN A 68 -13.42 11.72 23.88
C ASN A 68 -11.99 11.70 24.46
N GLY A 69 -10.97 11.33 23.67
CA GLY A 69 -9.57 11.24 24.09
C GLY A 69 -9.25 10.03 24.97
N GLN A 70 -10.18 9.08 25.14
CA GLN A 70 -9.92 7.84 25.86
C GLN A 70 -9.04 6.92 25.02
N MET A 71 -7.93 6.52 25.62
CA MET A 71 -6.96 5.60 25.03
C MET A 71 -7.41 4.15 25.17
N THR A 72 -7.35 3.40 24.07
CA THR A 72 -7.64 1.96 24.03
C THR A 72 -6.44 1.22 23.46
N HIS A 73 -6.09 0.10 24.07
CA HIS A 73 -5.06 -0.82 23.58
C HIS A 73 -5.69 -2.08 23.01
N THR A 74 -5.48 -2.32 21.72
CA THR A 74 -6.01 -3.49 21.03
C THR A 74 -4.86 -4.36 20.54
N PRO A 75 -4.71 -5.59 21.08
CA PRO A 75 -3.77 -6.55 20.51
C PRO A 75 -4.31 -7.05 19.16
N ILE A 76 -3.48 -7.03 18.14
CA ILE A 76 -3.78 -7.52 16.79
C ILE A 76 -2.73 -8.56 16.41
N GLN A 77 -3.18 -9.73 15.97
CA GLN A 77 -2.28 -10.76 15.45
C GLN A 77 -1.73 -10.30 14.11
N ALA A 78 -0.41 -10.35 13.94
CA ALA A 78 0.24 -9.96 12.69
C ALA A 78 -0.25 -10.80 11.50
N GLU A 79 -0.57 -12.06 11.74
CA GLU A 79 -1.05 -12.97 10.69
C GLU A 79 -2.32 -12.45 10.00
N GLU A 80 -3.21 -11.74 10.72
CA GLU A 80 -4.41 -11.13 10.13
C GLU A 80 -4.04 -10.00 9.14
N ILE A 81 -2.96 -9.26 9.41
CA ILE A 81 -2.46 -8.19 8.54
C ILE A 81 -1.67 -8.79 7.38
N GLU A 82 -0.74 -9.69 7.68
CA GLU A 82 0.17 -10.32 6.71
C GLU A 82 -0.59 -11.20 5.71
N LYS A 83 -1.73 -11.77 6.09
CA LYS A 83 -2.60 -12.57 5.21
C LYS A 83 -2.94 -11.88 3.89
N HIS A 84 -3.07 -10.57 3.86
CA HIS A 84 -3.37 -9.83 2.63
C HIS A 84 -2.23 -8.93 2.18
N HIS A 85 -1.10 -8.94 2.88
CA HIS A 85 0.02 -8.05 2.62
C HIS A 85 1.08 -8.71 1.74
N TYR A 86 1.40 -8.04 0.64
CA TYR A 86 2.42 -8.49 -0.30
C TYR A 86 3.41 -7.37 -0.59
N ARG A 87 4.65 -7.75 -0.90
CA ARG A 87 5.72 -6.81 -1.26
C ARG A 87 6.46 -7.23 -2.51
N ASP A 88 6.97 -6.23 -3.23
CA ASP A 88 8.00 -6.39 -4.24
C ASP A 88 9.27 -5.72 -3.68
N ARG A 89 10.28 -6.53 -3.35
CA ARG A 89 11.54 -6.03 -2.75
C ARG A 89 12.38 -5.25 -3.74
N GLU A 90 12.33 -5.60 -5.02
CA GLU A 90 13.15 -4.99 -6.06
C GLU A 90 12.61 -3.60 -6.42
N GLN A 91 11.29 -3.45 -6.44
CA GLN A 91 10.62 -2.19 -6.78
C GLN A 91 10.16 -1.39 -5.56
N TYR A 92 10.50 -1.84 -4.34
CA TYR A 92 10.12 -1.23 -3.06
C TYR A 92 8.62 -0.92 -2.96
N ALA A 93 7.79 -1.81 -3.52
CA ALA A 93 6.34 -1.66 -3.55
C ALA A 93 5.68 -2.58 -2.52
N SER A 94 4.55 -2.11 -1.96
CA SER A 94 3.76 -2.86 -0.98
C SER A 94 2.29 -2.72 -1.34
N LEU A 95 1.57 -3.85 -1.42
CA LEU A 95 0.17 -3.90 -1.81
C LEU A 95 -0.64 -4.77 -0.85
N MET A 96 -1.85 -4.32 -0.54
CA MET A 96 -2.87 -5.18 0.07
C MET A 96 -3.71 -5.80 -1.05
N VAL A 97 -3.68 -7.13 -1.17
CA VAL A 97 -4.46 -7.86 -2.17
C VAL A 97 -5.53 -8.66 -1.45
N ARG A 98 -6.78 -8.24 -1.62
CA ARG A 98 -7.97 -8.94 -1.13
C ARG A 98 -8.64 -9.64 -2.31
N GLY A 99 -8.82 -10.96 -2.20
CA GLY A 99 -9.64 -11.69 -3.16
C GLY A 99 -11.09 -11.24 -3.02
N ILE A 100 -11.80 -11.15 -4.13
CA ILE A 100 -13.26 -11.17 -4.16
C ILE A 100 -13.71 -12.60 -3.79
N GLY A 101 -13.52 -12.95 -2.52
CA GLY A 101 -14.05 -14.18 -1.94
C GLY A 101 -15.57 -14.10 -1.89
N ARG A 102 -16.23 -15.21 -2.23
CA ARG A 102 -17.68 -15.37 -2.13
C ARG A 102 -18.14 -14.95 -0.72
N TRP A 103 -18.80 -13.80 -0.62
CA TRP A 103 -19.26 -13.25 0.65
C TRP A 103 -20.10 -14.29 1.43
N PRO A 104 -19.77 -14.62 2.69
CA PRO A 104 -20.74 -15.22 3.59
C PRO A 104 -21.83 -14.17 3.87
N ARG A 105 -23.10 -14.53 3.66
CA ARG A 105 -24.29 -13.66 3.73
C ARG A 105 -24.57 -12.99 5.09
N ASN A 106 -23.67 -13.08 6.05
CA ASN A 106 -23.98 -12.86 7.46
C ASN A 106 -22.92 -12.06 8.24
N VAL A 107 -22.05 -11.31 7.55
CA VAL A 107 -21.16 -10.35 8.23
C VAL A 107 -21.19 -9.01 7.51
N LEU A 108 -22.30 -8.28 7.70
CA LEU A 108 -22.32 -6.83 7.52
C LEU A 108 -21.96 -6.20 8.87
N GLY A 109 -20.68 -5.89 9.03
CA GLY A 109 -20.14 -5.03 10.06
C GLY A 109 -19.32 -3.93 9.39
N ASN A 110 -19.83 -2.70 9.44
CA ASN A 110 -19.32 -1.46 8.86
C ASN A 110 -17.80 -1.38 8.59
N GLY A 111 -17.45 -1.22 7.33
CA GLY A 111 -16.13 -0.79 6.87
C GLY A 111 -16.25 -0.31 5.43
N GLY A 112 -16.55 0.98 5.27
CA GLY A 112 -16.94 1.62 4.02
C GLY A 112 -15.93 1.44 2.89
N CYS A 113 -16.48 1.29 1.69
CA CYS A 113 -15.79 1.47 0.42
C CYS A 113 -15.00 2.78 0.45
N CYS A 114 -13.76 2.75 -0.06
CA CYS A 114 -13.00 3.96 -0.36
C CYS A 114 -13.85 4.84 -1.29
N HIS A 115 -14.43 5.92 -0.75
CA HIS A 115 -14.87 7.05 -1.54
C HIS A 115 -13.62 7.60 -2.24
N SER A 116 -13.60 7.49 -3.56
CA SER A 116 -12.79 8.38 -4.39
C SER A 116 -13.73 9.53 -4.74
N ASP A 117 -13.40 10.72 -4.25
CA ASP A 117 -13.97 11.97 -4.73
C ASP A 117 -13.58 12.20 -6.20
#